data_AF-A0A0A7DNY2-F1
#
_entry.id   AF-A0A0A7DNY2-F1
#
_cell.length_a   1.000
_cell.length_b   1.000
_cell.length_c   1.000
_cell.angle_alpha   90.00
_cell.angle_beta   90.00
_cell.angle_gamma   90.00
#
_symmetry.space_group_name_H-M   'P 1'
#
loop_
_entity.id
_entity.type
_entity.pdbx_description
1 polymer ?
#
loop_
_entity_poly.entity_id
_entity_poly.type
_entity_poly.pdbx_seq_one_letter_code
_entity_poly.pdbx_strand_id
1 'polypeptide(L)'
;TQLSELAGRAGTPSGTGTHEGFYYSFWTDNGGTVNYENGAGGSYSVNWQNCGNFVGGKGWNPGAARTINFEGQFSPQGNGYLAIYGWTQNPLIEYYIVESFGDYDPSSQATKFGTIDQDGSTYTIAKTQRVNQPSIEGTSTFDQFWSVRQNHRSSGSVDVGAHFNAWSQAGLQLGTHNY
;
A
#
# COMPACT_ATOMS: atom_id res chain seq x y z
N THR A 1 -1.14 17.45 -40.84
CA THR A 1 -0.21 17.67 -39.71
C THR A 1 -0.96 17.36 -38.44
N GLN A 2 -0.73 16.20 -37.84
CA GLN A 2 -1.39 15.82 -36.59
C GLN A 2 -0.61 16.54 -35.48
N LEU A 3 -1.21 17.58 -34.91
CA LEU A 3 -0.71 18.23 -33.71
C LEU A 3 -0.79 17.21 -32.58
N SER A 4 0.35 16.69 -32.15
CA SER A 4 0.48 16.02 -30.87
C SER A 4 0.17 17.07 -29.81
N GLU A 5 -1.06 17.09 -29.32
CA GLU A 5 -1.43 17.86 -28.14
C GLU A 5 -0.54 17.37 -27.00
N LEU A 6 0.39 18.21 -26.55
CA LEU A 6 1.08 18.04 -25.29
C LEU A 6 0.02 18.19 -24.20
N ALA A 7 -0.68 17.11 -23.88
CA ALA A 7 -1.52 17.06 -22.69
C ALA A 7 -0.60 17.33 -21.49
N GLY A 8 -0.82 18.46 -20.81
CA GLY A 8 -0.14 18.73 -19.55
C GLY A 8 -0.36 17.54 -18.61
N ARG A 9 0.68 17.16 -17.85
CA ARG A 9 0.51 16.12 -16.81
C ARG A 9 -0.63 16.54 -15.90
N ALA A 10 -1.75 15.83 -15.96
CA ALA A 10 -2.88 16.03 -15.09
C ALA A 10 -2.64 15.25 -13.79
N GLY A 11 -2.81 15.91 -12.65
CA GLY A 11 -2.63 15.30 -11.33
C GLY A 11 -1.36 15.72 -10.60
N THR A 12 -1.27 15.28 -9.34
CA THR A 12 -0.11 15.50 -8.48
C THR A 12 1.07 14.67 -9.03
N PRO A 13 2.31 15.20 -9.09
CA PRO A 13 3.48 14.41 -9.43
C PRO A 13 3.90 13.51 -8.27
N SER A 14 4.53 12.36 -8.57
CA SER A 14 5.15 11.49 -7.57
C SER A 14 6.16 12.27 -6.71
N GLY A 15 6.16 12.01 -5.41
CA GLY A 15 7.05 12.65 -4.46
C GLY A 15 6.96 12.04 -3.07
N THR A 16 8.02 12.24 -2.29
CA THR A 16 8.10 11.82 -0.89
C THR A 16 8.61 12.99 -0.05
N GLY A 17 8.39 12.93 1.25
CA GLY A 17 8.88 13.97 2.15
C GLY A 17 8.27 13.87 3.54
N THR A 18 8.31 14.97 4.27
CA THR A 18 7.65 15.09 5.59
C THR A 18 6.66 16.24 5.55
N HIS A 19 5.47 16.01 6.09
CA HIS A 19 4.42 17.02 6.23
C HIS A 19 3.84 16.93 7.63
N GLU A 20 3.95 18.02 8.39
CA GLU A 20 3.40 18.14 9.76
C GLU A 20 3.75 16.95 10.68
N GLY A 21 5.01 16.51 10.63
CA GLY A 21 5.53 15.45 11.50
C GLY A 21 5.34 14.02 11.00
N PHE A 22 4.71 13.82 9.82
CA PHE A 22 4.54 12.50 9.20
C PHE A 22 5.33 12.40 7.91
N TYR A 23 5.94 11.23 7.68
CA TYR A 23 6.46 10.90 6.36
C TYR A 23 5.29 10.71 5.40
N TYR A 24 5.41 11.19 4.17
CA TYR A 24 4.48 10.87 3.09
C TYR A 24 5.23 10.27 1.91
N SER A 25 4.55 9.36 1.23
CA SER A 25 4.96 8.85 -0.07
C SER A 25 3.76 8.87 -0.99
N PHE A 26 3.94 9.42 -2.18
CA PHE A 26 2.98 9.33 -3.26
C PHE A 26 3.70 8.99 -4.55
N TRP A 27 3.26 7.92 -5.21
CA TRP A 27 3.78 7.47 -6.48
C TRP A 27 2.62 7.19 -7.44
N THR A 28 2.78 7.59 -8.69
CA THR A 28 1.89 7.24 -9.81
C THR A 28 2.70 6.90 -11.05
N ASP A 29 2.19 5.98 -11.87
CA ASP A 29 2.70 5.71 -13.21
C ASP A 29 2.31 6.81 -14.23
N ASN A 30 1.57 7.83 -13.80
CA ASN A 30 0.99 8.91 -14.61
C ASN A 30 -0.09 8.44 -15.59
N GLY A 31 -0.66 7.25 -15.40
CA GLY A 31 -1.88 6.84 -16.07
C GLY A 31 -3.08 7.60 -15.50
N GLY A 32 -3.86 8.26 -16.35
CA GLY A 32 -5.05 9.02 -15.94
C GLY A 32 -4.73 10.27 -15.12
N THR A 33 -5.66 10.65 -14.23
CA THR A 33 -5.48 11.77 -13.30
C THR A 33 -5.54 11.25 -11.87
N VAL A 34 -4.53 11.57 -11.06
CA VAL A 34 -4.48 11.26 -9.63
C VAL A 34 -4.11 12.52 -8.87
N ASN A 35 -5.02 13.03 -8.04
CA ASN A 35 -4.82 14.19 -7.19
C ASN A 35 -4.60 13.71 -5.76
N TYR A 36 -3.35 13.78 -5.30
CA TYR A 36 -2.93 13.52 -3.93
C TYR A 36 -2.71 14.84 -3.19
N GLU A 37 -3.23 14.96 -1.97
CA GLU A 37 -3.06 16.14 -1.12
C GLU A 37 -2.74 15.73 0.32
N ASN A 38 -1.72 16.35 0.89
CA ASN A 38 -1.41 16.23 2.31
C ASN A 38 -2.35 17.17 3.10
N GLY A 39 -3.11 16.61 4.04
CA GLY A 39 -3.91 17.39 5.00
C GLY A 39 -3.18 17.62 6.32
N ALA A 40 -3.92 18.14 7.31
CA ALA A 40 -3.39 18.39 8.65
C ALA A 40 -2.99 17.09 9.38
N GLY A 41 -1.90 17.12 10.14
CA GLY A 41 -1.34 15.98 10.87
C GLY A 41 -1.15 14.75 9.99
N GLY A 42 -1.70 13.62 10.43
CA GLY A 42 -1.64 12.34 9.72
C GLY A 42 -2.62 12.20 8.54
N SER A 43 -3.44 13.20 8.25
CA SER A 43 -4.45 13.11 7.19
C SER A 43 -3.89 13.37 5.79
N TYR A 44 -4.50 12.73 4.79
CA TYR A 44 -4.26 12.95 3.37
C TYR A 44 -5.55 12.62 2.61
N SER A 45 -5.66 13.08 1.37
CA SER A 45 -6.76 12.72 0.47
C SER A 45 -6.24 12.37 -0.91
N VAL A 46 -6.90 11.41 -1.57
CA VAL A 46 -6.62 11.04 -2.95
C VAL A 46 -7.91 10.93 -3.73
N ASN A 47 -7.98 11.63 -4.86
CA ASN A 47 -9.04 11.46 -5.83
C ASN A 47 -8.41 11.08 -7.17
N TRP A 48 -8.95 10.06 -7.83
CA TRP A 48 -8.42 9.57 -9.09
C TRP A 48 -9.51 9.31 -10.11
N GLN A 49 -9.14 9.39 -11.39
CA GLN A 49 -10.02 9.10 -12.51
C GLN A 49 -9.23 8.42 -13.62
N ASN A 50 -9.76 7.30 -14.10
CA ASN A 50 -9.17 6.48 -15.17
C ASN A 50 -7.66 6.24 -14.96
N CYS A 51 -7.25 6.03 -13.71
CA CYS A 51 -5.85 5.93 -13.38
C CYS A 51 -5.25 4.60 -13.88
N GLY A 52 -3.94 4.60 -14.12
CA GLY A 52 -3.17 3.37 -14.24
C GLY A 52 -2.97 2.77 -12.85
N ASN A 53 -1.78 2.97 -12.30
CA ASN A 53 -1.43 2.56 -10.95
C ASN A 53 -0.91 3.75 -10.12
N PHE A 54 -1.30 3.78 -8.86
CA PHE A 54 -0.73 4.71 -7.88
C PHE A 54 -0.76 4.10 -6.48
N VAL A 55 0.12 4.59 -5.63
CA VAL A 55 0.12 4.30 -4.19
C VAL A 55 0.45 5.60 -3.44
N GLY A 56 -0.31 5.90 -2.39
CA GLY A 56 -0.14 7.17 -1.67
C GLY A 56 -0.65 7.11 -0.25
N GLY A 57 0.08 7.72 0.68
CA GLY A 57 -0.34 7.83 2.07
C GLY A 57 0.67 8.53 2.97
N LYS A 58 0.37 8.54 4.27
CA LYS A 58 1.22 9.07 5.34
C LYS A 58 1.57 7.99 6.36
N GLY A 59 2.71 8.15 7.01
CA GLY A 59 3.22 7.23 8.03
C GLY A 59 4.61 7.64 8.51
N TRP A 60 5.55 6.69 8.50
CA TRP A 60 6.89 6.86 9.03
C TRP A 60 7.93 6.31 8.07
N ASN A 61 9.12 6.90 8.10
CA ASN A 61 10.30 6.31 7.48
C ASN A 61 11.47 6.51 8.46
N PRO A 62 12.06 5.44 9.02
CA PRO A 62 11.72 4.04 8.77
C PRO A 62 10.40 3.59 9.41
N GLY A 63 9.76 2.60 8.78
CA GLY A 63 8.68 1.80 9.31
C GLY A 63 9.15 0.94 10.48
N ALA A 64 8.19 0.44 11.27
CA ALA A 64 8.46 -0.46 12.39
C ALA A 64 7.19 -1.21 12.77
N ALA A 65 7.35 -2.31 13.50
CA ALA A 65 6.26 -2.93 14.24
C ALA A 65 5.67 -1.93 15.25
N ARG A 66 4.49 -1.39 14.95
CA ARG A 66 3.75 -0.45 15.79
C ARG A 66 2.26 -0.63 15.57
N THR A 67 1.45 -0.29 16.56
CA THR A 67 0.02 -0.15 16.34
C THR A 67 -0.25 1.13 15.57
N ILE A 68 -0.94 1.03 14.43
CA ILE A 68 -1.37 2.17 13.63
C ILE A 68 -2.88 2.35 13.80
N ASN A 69 -3.29 3.53 14.28
CA ASN A 69 -4.69 3.91 14.30
C ASN A 69 -4.99 4.72 13.03
N PHE A 70 -6.06 4.36 12.33
CA PHE A 70 -6.52 5.07 11.16
C PHE A 70 -8.03 5.22 11.17
N GLU A 71 -8.50 6.24 10.49
CA GLU A 71 -9.90 6.43 10.14
C GLU A 71 -9.98 7.16 8.81
N GLY A 72 -11.02 6.86 8.03
CA GLY A 72 -11.23 7.53 6.76
C GLY A 72 -12.42 7.00 5.99
N GLN A 73 -12.65 7.62 4.85
CA GLN A 73 -13.60 7.18 3.84
C GLN A 73 -12.82 6.51 2.70
N PHE A 74 -13.29 5.35 2.26
CA PHE A 74 -12.71 4.61 1.15
C PHE A 74 -13.82 4.05 0.27
N SER A 75 -13.95 4.64 -0.92
CA SER A 75 -15.03 4.35 -1.86
C SER A 75 -14.49 4.20 -3.29
N PRO A 76 -13.65 3.18 -3.55
CA PRO A 76 -13.11 2.96 -4.89
C PRO A 76 -14.23 2.58 -5.86
N GLN A 77 -14.11 3.03 -7.10
CA GLN A 77 -14.86 2.47 -8.23
C GLN A 77 -13.89 1.59 -9.03
N GLY A 78 -14.07 0.27 -8.94
CA GLY A 78 -13.14 -0.72 -9.50
C GLY A 78 -12.08 -1.19 -8.51
N ASN A 79 -10.91 -1.57 -9.02
CA ASN A 79 -9.81 -2.09 -8.23
C ASN A 79 -9.12 -0.97 -7.44
N GLY A 80 -8.99 -1.15 -6.13
CA GLY A 80 -8.29 -0.23 -5.23
C GLY A 80 -8.22 -0.82 -3.83
N TYR A 81 -7.19 -0.44 -3.08
CA TYR A 81 -6.91 -0.97 -1.74
C TYR A 81 -6.79 0.14 -0.69
N LEU A 82 -7.33 -0.12 0.49
CA LEU A 82 -7.01 0.58 1.73
C LEU A 82 -6.17 -0.36 2.60
N ALA A 83 -4.91 -0.02 2.81
CA ALA A 83 -3.97 -0.90 3.48
C ALA A 83 -2.93 -0.12 4.28
N ILE A 84 -2.42 -0.75 5.34
CA ILE A 84 -1.08 -0.43 5.83
C ILE A 84 -0.10 -0.99 4.79
N TYR A 85 0.78 -0.14 4.29
CA TYR A 85 1.67 -0.42 3.18
C TYR A 85 3.10 -0.03 3.56
N GLY A 86 4.08 -0.83 3.16
CA GLY A 86 5.48 -0.46 3.34
C GLY A 86 6.45 -1.38 2.64
N TRP A 87 7.73 -1.07 2.81
CA TRP A 87 8.82 -1.80 2.19
C TRP A 87 9.88 -2.24 3.20
N THR A 88 10.55 -3.32 2.85
CA THR A 88 11.82 -3.69 3.47
C THR A 88 12.89 -3.90 2.40
N GLN A 89 14.15 -3.77 2.80
CA GLN A 89 15.33 -3.96 1.97
C GLN A 89 16.21 -5.07 2.55
N ASN A 90 16.89 -5.82 1.69
CA ASN A 90 17.73 -6.96 2.08
C ASN A 90 17.02 -7.97 3.00
N PRO A 91 15.98 -8.70 2.51
CA PRO A 91 15.46 -8.73 1.13
C PRO A 91 14.54 -7.57 0.76
N LEU A 92 14.43 -7.27 -0.54
CA LEU A 92 13.45 -6.32 -1.07
C LEU A 92 12.05 -6.94 -1.03
N ILE A 93 11.19 -6.43 -0.16
CA ILE A 93 9.81 -6.91 0.03
C ILE A 93 8.88 -5.71 0.06
N GLU A 94 7.80 -5.77 -0.71
CA GLU A 94 6.64 -4.88 -0.58
C GLU A 94 5.57 -5.58 0.26
N TYR A 95 5.01 -4.94 1.27
CA TYR A 95 4.00 -5.58 2.11
C TYR A 95 2.71 -4.78 2.24
N TYR A 96 1.61 -5.52 2.40
CA TYR A 96 0.27 -4.98 2.57
C TYR A 96 -0.44 -5.67 3.72
N ILE A 97 -1.01 -4.89 4.62
CA ILE A 97 -2.07 -5.32 5.54
C ILE A 97 -3.35 -4.61 5.07
N VAL A 98 -4.13 -5.30 4.25
CA VAL A 98 -5.30 -4.77 3.53
C VAL A 98 -6.52 -4.81 4.46
N GLU A 99 -7.08 -3.64 4.74
CA GLU A 99 -8.24 -3.44 5.60
C GLU A 99 -9.56 -3.38 4.81
N SER A 100 -9.49 -2.93 3.56
CA SER A 100 -10.61 -2.96 2.60
C SER A 100 -10.08 -2.94 1.18
N PHE A 101 -10.83 -3.48 0.24
CA PHE A 101 -10.57 -3.37 -1.20
C PHE A 101 -11.86 -3.16 -1.98
N GLY A 102 -11.73 -2.79 -3.26
CA GLY A 102 -12.83 -2.60 -4.20
C GLY A 102 -13.38 -3.92 -4.74
N ASP A 103 -13.49 -4.04 -6.06
CA ASP A 103 -14.08 -5.21 -6.73
C ASP A 103 -13.13 -6.40 -6.94
N TYR A 104 -11.86 -6.25 -6.55
CA TYR A 104 -10.83 -7.27 -6.73
C TYR A 104 -10.07 -7.55 -5.44
N ASP A 105 -10.15 -8.81 -4.98
CA ASP A 105 -9.35 -9.31 -3.85
C ASP A 105 -7.88 -9.47 -4.29
N PRO A 106 -6.94 -8.70 -3.68
CA PRO A 106 -5.53 -8.76 -4.05
C PRO A 106 -4.88 -10.13 -3.79
N SER A 107 -5.45 -10.96 -2.92
CA SER A 107 -4.94 -12.30 -2.60
C SER A 107 -5.50 -13.42 -3.49
N SER A 108 -6.44 -13.11 -4.39
CA SER A 108 -7.16 -14.13 -5.17
C SER A 108 -6.28 -15.03 -6.04
N GLN A 109 -5.16 -14.49 -6.54
CA GLN A 109 -4.15 -15.22 -7.34
C GLN A 109 -2.85 -15.47 -6.58
N ALA A 110 -2.80 -15.15 -5.28
CA ALA A 110 -1.62 -15.30 -4.47
C ALA A 110 -1.46 -16.74 -3.94
N THR A 111 -0.21 -17.13 -3.67
CA THR A 111 0.05 -18.37 -2.91
C THR A 111 -0.34 -18.13 -1.46
N LYS A 112 -1.23 -18.94 -0.90
CA LYS A 112 -1.75 -18.79 0.47
C LYS A 112 -0.88 -19.54 1.48
N PHE A 113 -0.61 -18.91 2.61
CA PHE A 113 0.25 -19.41 3.69
C PHE A 113 -0.51 -19.62 5.01
N GLY A 114 -1.83 -19.50 4.99
CA GLY A 114 -2.70 -19.68 6.16
C GLY A 114 -3.45 -18.40 6.50
N THR A 115 -3.85 -18.29 7.75
CA THR A 115 -4.63 -17.16 8.27
C THR A 115 -4.16 -16.77 9.66
N ILE A 116 -4.47 -15.54 10.06
CA ILE A 116 -4.38 -15.09 11.45
C ILE A 116 -5.67 -14.40 11.88
N ASP A 117 -6.02 -14.53 13.16
CA ASP A 117 -7.08 -13.75 13.77
C ASP A 117 -6.44 -12.58 14.54
N GLN A 118 -6.73 -11.36 14.10
CA GLN A 118 -6.16 -10.15 14.65
C GLN A 118 -7.14 -8.99 14.51
N ASP A 119 -7.15 -8.04 15.44
CA ASP A 119 -7.95 -6.81 15.36
C ASP A 119 -9.42 -7.02 14.93
N GLY A 120 -10.04 -8.09 15.46
CA GLY A 120 -11.44 -8.44 15.24
C GLY A 120 -11.78 -9.02 13.87
N SER A 121 -10.81 -9.53 13.10
CA SER A 121 -11.09 -10.28 11.86
C SER A 121 -10.04 -11.35 11.63
N THR A 122 -10.40 -12.33 10.81
CA THR A 122 -9.44 -13.21 10.15
C THR A 122 -8.80 -12.48 8.96
N TYR A 123 -7.50 -12.66 8.79
CA TYR A 123 -6.72 -12.19 7.65
C TYR A 123 -6.13 -13.39 6.91
N THR A 124 -6.25 -13.40 5.59
CA THR A 124 -5.52 -14.35 4.74
C THR A 124 -4.06 -13.93 4.65
N ILE A 125 -3.12 -14.83 4.98
CA ILE A 125 -1.70 -14.63 4.74
C ILE A 125 -1.35 -15.17 3.36
N ALA A 126 -0.75 -14.35 2.51
CA ALA A 126 -0.41 -14.76 1.16
C ALA A 126 0.88 -14.10 0.64
N LYS A 127 1.41 -14.64 -0.45
CA LYS A 127 2.59 -14.14 -1.15
C LYS A 127 2.36 -14.15 -2.66
N THR A 128 2.84 -13.10 -3.31
CA THR A 128 3.03 -13.02 -4.77
C THR A 128 4.48 -12.65 -5.07
N GLN A 129 4.88 -12.76 -6.33
CA GLN A 129 6.15 -12.25 -6.82
C GLN A 129 5.89 -11.26 -7.96
N ARG A 130 6.60 -10.14 -7.93
CA ARG A 130 6.62 -9.12 -8.97
C ARG A 130 7.92 -9.26 -9.74
N VAL A 131 7.84 -9.48 -11.04
CA VAL A 131 9.02 -9.68 -11.91
C VAL A 131 9.23 -8.45 -12.78
N ASN A 132 10.42 -7.85 -12.68
CA ASN A 132 10.82 -6.64 -13.41
C ASN A 132 9.80 -5.48 -13.28
N GLN A 133 9.41 -5.19 -12.04
CA GLN A 133 8.42 -4.17 -11.71
C GLN A 133 9.06 -2.97 -10.99
N PRO A 134 8.43 -1.78 -11.03
CA PRO A 134 8.88 -0.64 -10.23
C PRO A 134 8.93 -0.96 -8.74
N SER A 135 9.95 -0.45 -8.06
CA SER A 135 10.15 -0.57 -6.60
C SER A 135 10.90 0.64 -6.05
N ILE A 136 11.11 0.68 -4.73
CA ILE A 136 11.95 1.68 -4.06
C ILE A 136 13.44 1.60 -4.45
N GLU A 137 13.86 0.53 -5.14
CA GLU A 137 15.22 0.33 -5.66
C GLU A 137 15.28 0.45 -7.19
N GLY A 138 14.22 0.97 -7.82
CA GLY A 138 14.07 0.99 -9.29
C GLY A 138 13.40 -0.28 -9.80
N THR A 139 13.62 -0.64 -11.07
CA THR A 139 13.02 -1.84 -11.66
C THR A 139 13.69 -3.10 -11.11
N SER A 140 12.92 -3.93 -10.40
CA SER A 140 13.43 -5.08 -9.66
C SER A 140 12.49 -6.28 -9.75
N THR A 141 12.98 -7.45 -9.31
CA THR A 141 12.14 -8.60 -8.99
C THR A 141 12.10 -8.78 -7.49
N PHE A 142 10.90 -8.80 -6.91
CA PHE A 142 10.71 -8.81 -5.46
C PHE A 142 9.42 -9.55 -5.09
N ASP A 143 9.36 -10.02 -3.85
CA ASP A 143 8.17 -10.65 -3.31
C ASP A 143 7.23 -9.60 -2.69
N GLN A 144 5.93 -9.88 -2.73
CA GLN A 144 4.94 -9.12 -1.98
C GLN A 144 4.32 -10.00 -0.90
N PHE A 145 4.23 -9.48 0.32
CA PHE A 145 3.57 -10.15 1.43
C PHE A 145 2.22 -9.50 1.72
N TRP A 146 1.23 -10.34 1.98
CA TRP A 146 -0.15 -9.92 2.14
C TRP A 146 -0.73 -10.44 3.46
N SER A 147 -1.41 -9.56 4.17
CA SER A 147 -2.49 -9.90 5.10
C SER A 147 -3.77 -9.26 4.56
N VAL A 148 -4.73 -10.06 4.11
CA VAL A 148 -5.99 -9.53 3.54
C VAL A 148 -7.16 -9.82 4.47
N ARG A 149 -7.75 -8.75 5.02
CA ARG A 149 -8.87 -8.82 5.96
C ARG A 149 -10.11 -9.39 5.28
N GLN A 150 -10.77 -10.36 5.91
CA GLN A 150 -12.01 -10.93 5.39
C GLN A 150 -13.21 -9.98 5.56
N ASN A 151 -13.30 -9.28 6.70
CA ASN A 151 -14.38 -8.33 6.97
C ASN A 151 -13.89 -6.88 6.78
N HIS A 152 -14.27 -6.25 5.67
CA HIS A 152 -13.77 -4.91 5.30
C HIS A 152 -14.11 -3.84 6.34
N ARG A 153 -13.18 -2.91 6.56
CA ARG A 153 -13.39 -1.69 7.37
C ARG A 153 -12.54 -0.53 6.86
N SER A 154 -12.93 0.69 7.23
CA SER A 154 -12.20 1.92 6.89
C SER A 154 -11.74 2.72 8.12
N SER A 155 -11.77 2.10 9.30
CA SER A 155 -11.24 2.66 10.54
C SER A 155 -10.85 1.58 11.53
N GLY A 156 -9.99 1.91 12.48
CA GLY A 156 -9.60 1.05 13.60
C GLY A 156 -8.10 1.10 13.89
N SER A 157 -7.67 0.21 14.78
CA SER A 157 -6.26 -0.05 15.07
C SER A 157 -5.78 -1.28 14.29
N VAL A 158 -4.55 -1.23 13.79
CA VAL A 158 -3.84 -2.35 13.18
C VAL A 158 -2.57 -2.63 13.99
N ASP A 159 -2.48 -3.81 14.62
CA ASP A 159 -1.24 -4.28 15.25
C ASP A 159 -0.29 -4.85 14.19
N VAL A 160 0.48 -3.97 13.56
CA VAL A 160 1.44 -4.33 12.51
C VAL A 160 2.44 -5.39 12.98
N GLY A 161 2.82 -5.38 14.27
CA GLY A 161 3.73 -6.37 14.84
C GLY A 161 3.16 -7.79 14.80
N ALA A 162 1.86 -7.96 15.06
CA ALA A 162 1.18 -9.25 14.96
C ALA A 162 1.24 -9.82 13.52
N HIS A 163 1.04 -8.97 12.52
CA HIS A 163 1.15 -9.36 11.10
C HIS A 163 2.57 -9.77 10.72
N PHE A 164 3.57 -9.00 11.14
CA PHE A 164 4.98 -9.33 10.87
C PHE A 164 5.39 -10.66 11.52
N ASN A 165 4.95 -10.91 12.75
CA ASN A 165 5.18 -12.17 13.45
C ASN A 165 4.52 -13.35 12.73
N ALA A 166 3.29 -13.17 12.27
CA ALA A 166 2.56 -14.18 11.51
C ALA A 166 3.25 -14.55 10.18
N TRP A 167 3.72 -13.55 9.45
CA TRP A 167 4.51 -13.76 8.24
C TRP A 167 5.79 -14.54 8.55
N SER A 168 6.54 -14.15 9.58
CA SER A 168 7.76 -14.87 9.97
C SER A 168 7.49 -16.33 10.35
N GLN A 169 6.41 -16.61 11.10
CA GLN A 169 5.98 -17.97 11.46
C GLN A 169 5.60 -18.80 10.22
N ALA A 170 5.07 -18.16 9.18
CA ALA A 170 4.77 -18.77 7.89
C ALA A 170 6.00 -18.91 6.97
N GLY A 171 7.20 -18.55 7.43
CA GLY A 171 8.44 -18.60 6.65
C GLY A 171 8.65 -17.40 5.72
N LEU A 172 7.84 -16.35 5.85
CA LEU A 172 7.92 -15.10 5.08
C LEU A 172 8.74 -14.08 5.87
N GLN A 173 10.05 -14.01 5.59
CA GLN A 173 10.98 -13.15 6.34
C GLN A 173 11.07 -11.75 5.74
N LEU A 174 10.82 -10.74 6.57
CA LEU A 174 11.04 -9.33 6.23
C LEU A 174 12.51 -8.93 6.33
N GLY A 175 12.91 -7.91 5.57
CA GLY A 175 14.23 -7.30 5.64
C GLY A 175 14.32 -6.13 6.62
N THR A 176 15.28 -5.24 6.38
CA THR A 176 15.40 -3.97 7.11
C THR A 176 14.32 -3.00 6.63
N HIS A 177 13.57 -2.39 7.56
CA HIS A 177 12.48 -1.48 7.21
C HIS A 177 12.95 -0.24 6.44
N ASN A 178 12.31 0.00 5.30
CA ASN A 178 12.20 1.33 4.68
C ASN A 178 10.89 1.97 5.20
N TYR A 179 10.19 2.82 4.44
CA TYR A 179 8.91 3.41 4.89
C TYR A 179 7.78 2.39 5.04
#